data_AF-A0A1F9ZBG1-F1
#
_entry.id   AF-A0A1F9ZBG1-F1
#
_cell.length_a   1.000
_cell.length_b   1.000
_cell.length_c   1.000
_cell.angle_alpha   90.00
_cell.angle_beta   90.00
_cell.angle_gamma   90.00
#
_symmetry.space_group_name_H-M   'P 1'
#
loop_
_entity.id
_entity.type
_entity.pdbx_description
1 polymer ?
#
loop_
_entity_poly.entity_id
_entity_poly.type
_entity_poly.pdbx_seq_one_letter_code
_entity_poly.pdbx_strand_id
1 'polypeptide(L)'
;MSDLSTWNLTAQLPAGIEWIIILLIFAILLLFGPQKLPELARGIGKAMGEFRRGKMEVERQISQELSDSEIRDARAKIERAASALGVSSAGRSEMQLKLDIARAVDKAPDTQVVAAAQALGVYSSGSEVQRLKEQIIRALNV
;
A
#
# COMPACT_ATOMS: atom_id res chain seq x y z
N MET A 1 -42.27 29.83 -33.59
CA MET A 1 -42.34 28.77 -34.61
C MET A 1 -41.02 28.85 -35.38
N SER A 2 -40.20 27.78 -35.30
CA SER A 2 -39.04 27.41 -36.16
C SER A 2 -38.05 28.52 -36.58
N ASP A 3 -36.78 28.49 -36.20
CA ASP A 3 -35.86 27.43 -36.61
C ASP A 3 -34.71 27.18 -35.63
N LEU A 4 -34.63 25.93 -35.17
CA LEU A 4 -33.42 25.31 -34.63
C LEU A 4 -32.69 24.63 -35.80
N SER A 5 -32.22 25.41 -36.78
CA SER A 5 -31.47 24.89 -37.93
C SER A 5 -30.05 24.53 -37.50
N THR A 6 -29.93 23.33 -36.93
CA THR A 6 -28.82 22.39 -37.12
C THR A 6 -27.43 23.01 -37.15
N TRP A 7 -26.84 23.11 -35.98
CA TRP A 7 -25.40 23.21 -35.74
C TRP A 7 -24.60 22.41 -36.79
N ASN A 8 -24.11 23.11 -37.81
CA ASN A 8 -23.16 22.59 -38.79
C ASN A 8 -21.76 22.55 -38.16
N LEU A 9 -21.61 21.75 -37.10
CA LEU A 9 -20.34 21.51 -36.43
C LEU A 9 -19.43 20.55 -37.24
N THR A 10 -19.93 20.03 -38.37
CA THR A 10 -19.26 19.06 -39.24
C THR A 10 -18.59 19.67 -40.47
N ALA A 11 -18.83 20.95 -40.80
CA ALA A 11 -18.33 21.55 -42.04
C ALA A 11 -16.89 22.13 -41.98
N GLN A 12 -16.14 21.92 -40.91
CA GLN A 12 -14.77 22.45 -40.79
C GLN A 12 -13.71 21.44 -40.33
N LEU A 13 -14.00 20.14 -40.46
CA LEU A 13 -12.94 19.17 -40.63
C LEU A 13 -12.64 19.08 -42.13
N PRO A 14 -11.36 19.13 -42.57
CA PRO A 14 -11.03 18.97 -43.98
C PRO A 14 -11.57 17.60 -44.41
N ALA A 15 -12.52 17.62 -45.34
CA ALA A 15 -13.36 16.50 -45.80
C ALA A 15 -12.59 15.32 -46.45
N GLY A 16 -11.29 15.20 -46.20
CA GLY A 16 -10.42 14.10 -46.61
C GLY A 16 -9.94 13.21 -45.46
N ILE A 17 -10.02 13.64 -44.20
CA ILE A 17 -9.56 12.82 -43.07
C ILE A 17 -10.43 11.56 -42.93
N GLU A 18 -11.73 11.69 -43.15
CA GLU A 18 -12.68 10.58 -43.12
C GLU A 18 -12.33 9.53 -44.18
N TRP A 19 -12.02 9.97 -45.40
CA TRP A 19 -11.59 9.07 -46.49
C TRP A 19 -10.27 8.38 -46.18
N ILE A 20 -9.32 9.08 -45.56
CA ILE A 20 -8.03 8.50 -45.14
C ILE A 20 -8.27 7.39 -44.11
N ILE A 21 -9.13 7.62 -43.10
CA ILE A 21 -9.45 6.63 -42.09
C ILE A 21 -10.11 5.40 -42.72
N ILE A 22 -11.07 5.60 -43.63
CA ILE A 22 -11.76 4.51 -44.33
C ILE A 22 -10.78 3.70 -45.17
N LEU A 23 -9.91 4.36 -45.97
CA LEU A 23 -8.90 3.68 -46.77
C LEU A 23 -7.91 2.89 -45.91
N LEU A 24 -7.51 3.43 -44.76
CA LEU A 24 -6.61 2.75 -43.83
C LEU A 24 -7.26 1.48 -43.24
N ILE A 25 -8.50 1.59 -42.76
CA ILE A 25 -9.24 0.43 -42.24
C ILE A 25 -9.42 -0.62 -43.35
N PHE A 26 -9.81 -0.19 -44.55
CA PHE A 26 -10.00 -1.09 -45.69
C PHE A 26 -8.69 -1.79 -46.08
N ALA A 27 -7.58 -1.07 -46.13
CA ALA A 27 -6.26 -1.66 -46.36
C ALA A 27 -5.94 -2.72 -45.30
N ILE A 28 -6.08 -2.41 -44.01
CA ILE A 28 -5.85 -3.38 -42.92
C ILE A 28 -6.74 -4.62 -43.08
N LEU A 29 -8.02 -4.43 -43.43
CA LEU A 29 -8.96 -5.52 -43.66
C LEU A 29 -8.59 -6.37 -44.89
N LEU A 30 -8.01 -5.80 -45.93
CA LEU A 30 -7.54 -6.56 -47.09
C LEU A 30 -6.26 -7.35 -46.79
N LEU A 31 -5.31 -6.75 -46.09
CA LEU A 31 -4.04 -7.40 -45.74
C LEU A 31 -4.24 -8.53 -44.74
N PHE A 32 -5.04 -8.31 -43.70
CA PHE A 32 -5.19 -9.24 -42.59
C PHE A 32 -6.53 -9.99 -42.60
N GLY A 33 -7.55 -9.49 -43.28
CA GLY A 33 -8.89 -10.05 -43.27
C GLY A 33 -9.76 -9.53 -42.12
N PRO A 34 -11.09 -9.41 -42.31
CA PRO A 34 -12.01 -8.92 -41.28
C PRO A 34 -12.11 -9.82 -40.04
N GLN A 35 -11.74 -11.10 -40.16
CA GLN A 35 -11.75 -12.04 -39.05
C GLN A 35 -10.55 -11.89 -38.11
N LYS A 36 -9.46 -11.22 -38.53
CA LYS A 36 -8.25 -11.08 -37.69
C LYS A 36 -8.34 -9.99 -36.64
N LEU A 37 -9.05 -8.90 -36.91
CA LEU A 37 -9.29 -7.86 -35.90
C LEU A 37 -9.99 -8.38 -34.63
N PRO A 38 -11.11 -9.14 -34.70
CA PRO A 38 -11.75 -9.69 -33.51
C PRO A 38 -10.91 -10.77 -32.83
N GLU A 39 -10.12 -11.55 -33.58
CA GLU A 39 -9.20 -12.54 -33.03
C GLU A 39 -8.07 -11.89 -32.21
N LEU A 40 -7.46 -10.83 -32.75
CA LEU A 40 -6.45 -10.02 -32.07
C LEU A 40 -7.02 -9.32 -30.82
N ALA A 41 -8.21 -8.72 -30.94
CA ALA A 41 -8.88 -8.08 -29.80
C ALA A 41 -9.13 -9.07 -28.66
N ARG A 42 -9.55 -10.31 -28.98
CA ARG A 42 -9.72 -11.39 -27.99
C ARG A 42 -8.39 -11.80 -27.35
N GLY A 43 -7.32 -11.91 -28.14
CA GLY A 43 -5.98 -12.24 -27.63
C GLY A 43 -5.44 -11.17 -26.67
N ILE A 44 -5.51 -9.90 -27.07
CA ILE A 44 -5.10 -8.76 -26.25
C ILE A 44 -5.97 -8.66 -24.99
N GLY A 45 -7.28 -8.86 -25.12
CA GLY A 45 -8.21 -8.83 -23.98
C GLY A 45 -7.88 -9.90 -22.94
N LYS A 46 -7.57 -11.14 -23.39
CA LYS A 46 -7.11 -12.21 -22.51
C LYS A 46 -5.78 -11.86 -21.83
N ALA A 47 -4.79 -11.41 -22.60
CA ALA A 47 -3.48 -11.04 -22.07
C ALA A 47 -3.58 -9.90 -21.04
N MET A 48 -4.36 -8.85 -21.33
CA MET A 48 -4.65 -7.77 -20.38
C MET A 48 -5.39 -8.25 -19.14
N GLY A 49 -6.31 -9.21 -19.29
CA GLY A 49 -7.01 -9.85 -18.18
C GLY A 49 -6.07 -10.59 -17.24
N GLU A 50 -5.23 -11.47 -17.78
CA GLU A 50 -4.25 -12.21 -16.97
C GLU A 50 -3.19 -11.28 -16.37
N PHE A 51 -2.73 -10.26 -17.11
CA PHE A 51 -1.80 -9.26 -16.59
C PHE A 51 -2.38 -8.50 -15.40
N ARG A 52 -3.65 -8.05 -15.48
CA ARG A 52 -4.33 -7.38 -14.37
C ARG A 52 -4.47 -8.28 -13.15
N ARG A 53 -4.82 -9.56 -13.34
CA ARG A 53 -4.90 -10.53 -12.24
C ARG A 53 -3.54 -10.78 -11.60
N GLY A 54 -2.50 -11.00 -12.41
CA GLY A 54 -1.13 -11.17 -11.93
C GLY A 54 -0.64 -9.96 -11.14
N LYS A 55 -0.93 -8.73 -11.62
CA LYS A 55 -0.63 -7.50 -10.90
C LYS A 55 -1.31 -7.44 -9.53
N MET A 56 -2.62 -7.73 -9.44
CA MET A 56 -3.35 -7.71 -8.17
C MET A 56 -2.81 -8.75 -7.17
N GLU A 57 -2.44 -9.94 -7.64
CA GLU A 57 -1.86 -10.98 -6.81
C GLU A 57 -0.49 -10.55 -6.25
N VAL A 58 0.37 -9.96 -7.09
CA VAL A 58 1.67 -9.42 -6.67
C VAL A 58 1.49 -8.28 -5.65
N GLU A 59 0.59 -7.33 -5.90
CA GLU A 59 0.28 -6.24 -4.96
C GLU A 59 -0.21 -6.79 -3.61
N ARG A 60 -1.04 -7.84 -3.63
CA ARG A 60 -1.52 -8.52 -2.42
C ARG A 60 -0.38 -9.21 -1.67
N GLN A 61 0.47 -9.95 -2.36
CA GLN A 61 1.62 -10.62 -1.76
C GLN A 61 2.59 -9.62 -1.13
N ILE A 62 2.95 -8.55 -1.84
CA ILE A 62 3.80 -7.48 -1.30
C ILE A 62 3.16 -6.83 -0.06
N SER A 63 1.86 -6.50 -0.14
CA SER A 63 1.15 -5.89 1.00
C SER A 63 1.14 -6.82 2.22
N GLN A 64 0.99 -8.12 1.99
CA GLN A 64 1.01 -9.13 3.06
C GLN A 64 2.41 -9.30 3.64
N GLU A 65 3.45 -9.40 2.81
CA GLU A 65 4.84 -9.49 3.27
C GLU A 65 5.29 -8.26 4.06
N LEU A 66 4.90 -7.06 3.60
CA LEU A 66 5.14 -5.82 4.33
C LEU A 66 4.42 -5.83 5.68
N SER A 67 3.14 -6.19 5.71
CA SER A 67 2.36 -6.27 6.95
C SER A 67 2.96 -7.28 7.93
N ASP A 68 3.37 -8.46 7.45
CA ASP A 68 4.01 -9.49 8.27
C ASP A 68 5.38 -9.02 8.80
N SER A 69 6.16 -8.31 7.98
CA SER A 69 7.42 -7.69 8.40
C SER A 69 7.18 -6.63 9.48
N GLU A 70 6.20 -5.75 9.29
CA GLU A 70 5.84 -4.71 10.25
C GLU A 70 5.39 -5.31 11.60
N ILE A 71 4.60 -6.38 11.57
CA ILE A 71 4.17 -7.10 12.78
C ILE A 71 5.37 -7.74 13.49
N ARG A 72 6.29 -8.37 12.75
CA ARG A 72 7.50 -8.98 13.31
C ARG A 72 8.42 -7.93 13.93
N ASP A 73 8.61 -6.80 13.26
CA ASP A 73 9.42 -5.69 13.75
C ASP A 73 8.79 -5.05 14.99
N ALA A 74 7.47 -4.82 15.00
CA ALA A 74 6.76 -4.32 16.16
C ALA A 74 6.93 -5.26 17.36
N ARG A 75 6.77 -6.58 17.15
CA ARG A 75 6.98 -7.58 18.20
C ARG A 75 8.43 -7.60 18.70
N ALA A 76 9.41 -7.53 17.81
CA ALA A 76 10.82 -7.48 18.18
C ALA A 76 11.18 -6.22 18.99
N LYS A 77 10.60 -5.05 18.64
CA LYS A 77 10.75 -3.81 19.41
C LYS A 77 10.19 -3.96 20.83
N ILE A 78 9.01 -4.57 20.98
CA ILE A 78 8.38 -4.85 22.29
C ILE A 78 9.25 -5.81 23.11
N GLU A 79 9.79 -6.88 22.51
CA GLU A 79 10.66 -7.82 23.21
C GLU A 79 11.98 -7.18 23.68
N ARG A 80 12.58 -6.31 22.88
CA ARG A 80 13.77 -5.55 23.28
C ARG A 80 13.46 -4.58 24.43
N ALA A 81 12.30 -3.92 24.38
CA ALA A 81 11.86 -3.03 25.45
C ALA A 81 11.57 -3.79 26.75
N ALA A 82 10.93 -4.97 26.66
CA ALA A 82 10.75 -5.87 27.79
C ALA A 82 12.10 -6.25 28.42
N SER A 83 13.06 -6.65 27.58
CA SER A 83 14.41 -7.03 28.02
C SER A 83 15.13 -5.87 28.74
N ALA A 84 15.00 -4.64 28.22
CA ALA A 84 15.59 -3.44 28.82
C ALA A 84 15.02 -3.12 30.21
N LEU A 85 13.76 -3.47 30.47
CA LEU A 85 13.08 -3.28 31.77
C LEU A 85 13.14 -4.53 32.67
N GLY A 86 13.87 -5.58 32.27
CA GLY A 86 13.96 -6.84 33.01
C GLY A 86 12.66 -7.67 33.01
N VAL A 87 11.76 -7.43 32.06
CA VAL A 87 10.51 -8.19 31.88
C VAL A 87 10.78 -9.40 30.98
N SER A 88 10.45 -10.60 31.47
CA SER A 88 10.57 -11.82 30.67
C SER A 88 9.51 -11.85 29.55
N SER A 89 9.98 -12.02 28.31
CA SER A 89 9.14 -12.21 27.11
C SER A 89 8.75 -13.67 26.85
N ALA A 90 9.47 -14.63 27.45
CA ALA A 90 9.29 -16.05 27.18
C ALA A 90 7.91 -16.55 27.63
N GLY A 91 7.15 -17.12 26.69
CA GLY A 91 5.83 -17.71 26.96
C GLY A 91 4.71 -16.71 27.26
N ARG A 92 4.94 -15.40 27.07
CA ARG A 92 3.94 -14.35 27.32
C ARG A 92 3.21 -13.98 26.02
N SER A 93 1.92 -13.70 26.12
CA SER A 93 1.19 -13.10 25.00
C SER A 93 1.63 -11.65 24.79
N GLU A 94 1.47 -11.12 23.58
CA GLU A 94 1.84 -9.72 23.29
C GLU A 94 1.10 -8.73 24.20
N MET A 95 -0.18 -8.97 24.47
CA MET A 95 -0.98 -8.15 25.39
C MET A 95 -0.45 -8.22 26.83
N GLN A 96 -0.10 -9.41 27.32
CA GLN A 96 0.51 -9.56 28.64
C GLN A 96 1.85 -8.83 28.71
N LEU A 97 2.67 -8.96 27.67
CA LEU A 97 3.98 -8.31 27.59
C LEU A 97 3.85 -6.78 27.58
N LYS A 98 2.91 -6.23 26.80
CA LYS A 98 2.59 -4.80 26.78
C LYS A 98 2.16 -4.30 28.17
N LEU A 99 1.27 -5.02 28.86
CA LEU A 99 0.80 -4.67 30.21
C LEU A 99 1.89 -4.80 31.28
N ASP A 100 2.80 -5.77 31.14
CA ASP A 100 3.93 -5.95 32.05
C ASP A 100 4.99 -4.87 31.85
N ILE A 101 5.29 -4.50 30.60
CA ILE A 101 6.15 -3.36 30.26
C ILE A 101 5.57 -2.06 30.81
N ALA A 102 4.28 -1.80 30.59
CA ALA A 102 3.61 -0.59 31.07
C ALA A 102 3.65 -0.48 32.61
N ARG A 103 3.54 -1.60 33.34
CA ARG A 103 3.70 -1.60 34.80
C ARG A 103 5.14 -1.46 35.25
N ALA A 104 6.08 -2.04 34.51
CA ALA A 104 7.51 -2.00 34.82
C ALA A 104 8.11 -0.61 34.58
N VAL A 105 7.69 0.09 33.53
CA VAL A 105 8.24 1.40 33.13
C VAL A 105 8.06 2.46 34.22
N ASP A 106 6.95 2.40 34.97
CA ASP A 106 6.68 3.34 36.05
C ASP A 106 7.68 3.23 37.19
N LYS A 107 8.12 2.00 37.50
CA LYS A 107 9.01 1.67 38.62
C LYS A 107 10.47 1.52 38.21
N ALA A 108 10.75 1.50 36.91
CA ALA A 108 12.09 1.31 36.37
C ALA A 108 12.97 2.56 36.59
N PRO A 109 14.29 2.38 36.77
CA PRO A 109 15.24 3.48 36.81
C PRO A 109 15.32 4.17 35.44
N ASP A 110 15.65 5.46 35.46
CA ASP A 110 15.70 6.33 34.27
C ASP A 110 16.52 5.73 33.11
N THR A 111 17.62 5.06 33.42
CA THR A 111 18.48 4.39 32.43
C THR A 111 17.76 3.28 31.67
N GLN A 112 16.94 2.49 32.36
CA GLN A 112 16.15 1.42 31.74
C GLN A 112 14.96 1.99 30.96
N VAL A 113 14.35 3.07 31.44
CA VAL A 113 13.28 3.78 30.72
C VAL A 113 13.80 4.33 29.39
N VAL A 114 14.99 4.93 29.39
CA VAL A 114 15.63 5.43 28.16
C VAL A 114 15.95 4.28 27.20
N ALA A 115 16.51 3.17 27.69
CA ALA A 115 16.81 2.00 26.88
C ALA A 115 15.54 1.37 26.25
N ALA A 116 14.44 1.30 27.00
CA ALA A 116 13.16 0.82 26.51
C ALA A 116 12.55 1.78 25.46
N ALA A 117 12.65 3.08 25.69
CA ALA A 117 12.20 4.10 24.72
C ALA A 117 12.97 4.01 23.39
N GLN A 118 14.29 3.78 23.45
CA GLN A 118 15.12 3.56 22.28
C GLN A 118 14.72 2.28 21.53
N ALA A 119 14.45 1.19 22.25
CA ALA A 119 14.02 -0.07 21.67
C ALA A 119 12.68 0.03 20.93
N LEU A 120 11.73 0.82 21.45
CA LEU A 120 10.43 1.08 20.81
C LEU A 120 10.50 2.15 19.71
N GLY A 121 11.63 2.85 19.57
CA GLY A 121 11.78 3.96 18.61
C GLY A 121 10.99 5.21 18.97
N VAL A 122 10.65 5.38 20.26
CA VAL A 122 9.91 6.54 20.78
C VAL A 122 10.81 7.57 21.48
N TYR A 123 12.10 7.27 21.60
CA TYR A 123 13.09 8.18 22.17
C TYR A 123 13.34 9.37 21.24
N SER A 124 13.31 10.58 21.80
CA SER A 124 13.83 11.80 21.16
C SER A 124 14.91 12.45 22.01
N SER A 125 15.91 13.04 21.35
CA SER A 125 17.03 13.70 22.02
C SER A 125 16.52 14.84 22.91
N GLY A 126 16.88 14.82 24.19
CA GLY A 126 16.45 15.82 25.18
C GLY A 126 15.08 15.58 25.82
N SER A 127 14.44 14.44 25.58
CA SER A 127 13.19 14.08 26.27
C SER A 127 13.40 13.85 27.77
N GLU A 128 12.53 14.45 28.58
CA GLU A 128 12.41 14.15 30.00
C GLU A 128 11.92 12.71 30.22
N VAL A 129 12.45 12.05 31.27
CA VAL A 129 12.12 10.65 31.58
C VAL A 129 10.62 10.43 31.77
N GLN A 130 9.92 11.37 32.40
CA GLN A 130 8.47 11.27 32.59
C GLN A 130 7.71 11.24 31.26
N ARG A 131 8.14 12.05 30.28
CA ARG A 131 7.56 12.03 28.94
C ARG A 131 7.87 10.73 28.22
N LEU A 132 9.06 10.16 28.43
CA LEU A 132 9.41 8.85 27.88
C LEU A 132 8.50 7.75 28.43
N LYS A 133 8.18 7.76 29.73
CA LYS A 133 7.22 6.81 30.33
C LYS A 133 5.85 6.90 29.66
N GLU A 134 5.31 8.11 29.49
CA GLU A 134 4.05 8.32 28.78
C GLU A 134 4.10 7.88 27.32
N GLN A 135 5.19 8.18 26.61
CA GLN A 135 5.39 7.79 25.21
C GLN A 135 5.47 6.27 25.04
N ILE A 136 6.14 5.57 25.96
CA ILE A 136 6.20 4.11 25.99
C ILE A 136 4.79 3.54 26.19
N ILE A 137 4.03 4.02 27.18
CA ILE A 137 2.66 3.55 27.45
C ILE A 137 1.76 3.76 26.22
N ARG A 138 1.79 4.96 25.63
CA ARG A 138 1.02 5.27 24.41
C ARG A 138 1.38 4.37 23.24
N ALA A 139 2.67 4.10 23.02
CA ALA A 139 3.12 3.26 21.91
C ALA A 139 2.72 1.79 22.06
N LEU A 140 2.49 1.33 23.29
CA LEU A 140 2.01 -0.02 23.56
C LEU A 140 0.48 -0.13 23.46
N ASN A 141 -0.23 1.00 23.30
CA ASN A 141 -1.68 1.09 23.17
C ASN A 141 -2.43 0.35 24.29
N VAL A 142 -1.96 0.56 25.53
CA VAL A 142 -2.48 -0.01 26.78
C VAL A 142 -2.78 1.09 27.80
#